data_AF-A0A950R1T3-F1
#
_entry.id   AF-A0A950R1T3-F1
#
_cell.length_a   1.000
_cell.length_b   1.000
_cell.length_c   1.000
_cell.angle_alpha   90.00
_cell.angle_beta   90.00
_cell.angle_gamma   90.00
#
_symmetry.space_group_name_H-M   'P 1'
#
loop_
_entity.id
_entity.type
_entity.pdbx_description
1 polymer ?
#
loop_
_entity_poly.entity_id
_entity_poly.type
_entity_poly.pdbx_seq_one_letter_code
_entity_poly.pdbx_strand_id
1 'polypeptide(L)' 'APPTFLVQAEDDPVHVENTIDYYQALKNAKVPAEMHVFAQGGHGYGLRPTPLPITHWPRLAAEWLQTIGVLRTPQQSEAR' A
#
# COMPACT_ATOMS: atom_id res chain seq x y z
N ALA A 1 -7.26 14.69 -5.94
CA ALA A 1 -6.43 13.98 -4.94
C ALA A 1 -5.24 13.34 -5.65
N PRO A 2 -4.10 13.15 -4.97
CA PRO A 2 -2.93 12.49 -5.54
C PRO A 2 -3.16 10.97 -5.70
N PRO A 3 -2.37 10.28 -6.54
CA PRO A 3 -2.30 8.82 -6.51
C PRO A 3 -2.09 8.30 -5.08
N THR A 4 -2.81 7.25 -4.69
CA THR A 4 -2.84 6.80 -3.28
C THR A 4 -2.54 5.30 -3.17
N PHE A 5 -1.71 4.92 -2.21
CA PHE A 5 -1.47 3.53 -1.83
C PHE A 5 -2.11 3.27 -0.46
N LEU A 6 -2.90 2.22 -0.35
CA LEU A 6 -3.63 1.83 0.86
C LEU A 6 -3.22 0.42 1.28
N VAL A 7 -3.04 0.22 2.58
CA VAL A 7 -2.78 -1.10 3.17
C VAL A 7 -3.45 -1.22 4.53
N GLN A 8 -4.10 -2.35 4.79
CA GLN A 8 -4.71 -2.67 6.08
C GLN A 8 -4.73 -4.18 6.33
N ALA A 9 -4.74 -4.59 7.60
CA ALA A 9 -5.00 -5.96 8.01
C ALA A 9 -6.50 -6.17 8.27
N GLU A 10 -7.07 -7.29 7.82
CA GLU A 10 -8.47 -7.67 8.02
C GLU A 10 -8.79 -7.93 9.50
N ASP A 11 -7.84 -8.50 10.24
CA ASP A 11 -7.96 -8.79 11.68
C ASP A 11 -7.66 -7.58 12.57
N ASP A 12 -7.57 -6.37 12.00
CA ASP A 12 -7.45 -5.12 12.75
C ASP A 12 -8.80 -4.80 13.46
N PRO A 13 -8.81 -4.47 14.78
CA PRO A 13 -10.01 -3.99 15.45
C PRO A 13 -10.61 -2.72 14.80
N VAL A 14 -9.80 -1.94 14.07
CA VAL A 14 -10.30 -0.92 13.15
C VAL A 14 -10.80 -1.61 11.88
N HIS A 15 -12.10 -1.51 11.66
CA HIS A 15 -12.82 -2.13 10.54
C HIS A 15 -12.15 -1.85 9.17
N VAL A 16 -11.96 -2.91 8.38
CA VAL A 16 -11.35 -2.87 7.05
C VAL A 16 -12.17 -2.03 6.05
N GLU A 17 -13.47 -1.90 6.31
CA GLU A 17 -14.43 -1.14 5.53
C GLU A 17 -13.99 0.32 5.37
N ASN A 18 -13.29 0.89 6.35
CA ASN A 18 -12.75 2.25 6.23
C ASN A 18 -11.83 2.42 5.01
N THR A 19 -10.92 1.45 4.80
CA THR A 19 -10.01 1.46 3.65
C THR A 19 -10.75 1.14 2.36
N ILE A 20 -11.70 0.20 2.40
CA ILE A 20 -12.51 -0.17 1.23
C ILE A 20 -13.34 1.01 0.75
N ASP A 21 -14.04 1.70 1.65
CA ASP A 21 -14.87 2.87 1.33
C ASP A 21 -14.03 4.01 0.76
N TYR A 22 -12.84 4.26 1.34
CA TYR A 22 -11.93 5.27 0.82
C TYR A 22 -11.40 4.92 -0.58
N TYR A 23 -11.05 3.65 -0.81
CA TYR A 23 -10.67 3.17 -2.14
C TYR A 23 -11.80 3.35 -3.17
N GLN A 24 -13.05 3.00 -2.80
CA GLN A 24 -14.22 3.22 -3.67
C GLN A 24 -14.43 4.70 -3.98
N ALA A 25 -14.29 5.58 -2.99
CA ALA A 25 -14.39 7.02 -3.21
C ALA A 25 -13.32 7.54 -4.18
N LEU A 26 -12.06 7.12 -4.02
CA LEU A 26 -10.96 7.45 -4.94
C LEU A 26 -11.23 6.95 -6.35
N LYS A 27 -11.68 5.70 -6.49
CA LYS A 27 -12.03 5.09 -7.77
C LYS A 27 -13.16 5.84 -8.48
N ASN A 28 -14.23 6.19 -7.76
CA ASN A 28 -15.36 6.96 -8.30
C ASN A 28 -14.94 8.37 -8.74
N ALA A 29 -13.97 8.97 -8.03
CA ALA A 29 -13.37 10.24 -8.39
C ALA A 29 -12.30 10.14 -9.51
N LYS A 30 -12.09 8.94 -10.08
CA LYS A 30 -11.06 8.65 -11.11
C LYS A 30 -9.63 8.98 -10.65
N VAL A 31 -9.38 8.87 -9.35
CA VAL A 31 -8.04 9.02 -8.77
C VAL A 31 -7.35 7.65 -8.80
N PRO A 32 -6.14 7.52 -9.38
CA PRO A 32 -5.40 6.27 -9.36
C PRO A 32 -5.12 5.81 -7.93
N ALA A 33 -5.45 4.56 -7.60
CA ALA A 33 -5.20 4.00 -6.28
C ALA A 33 -4.81 2.53 -6.37
N GLU A 34 -3.97 2.09 -5.43
CA GLU A 34 -3.61 0.69 -5.21
C GLU A 34 -3.95 0.33 -3.76
N MET A 35 -4.52 -0.86 -3.53
CA MET A 35 -4.95 -1.29 -2.21
C MET A 35 -4.54 -2.75 -1.95
N HIS A 36 -3.97 -2.99 -0.77
CA HIS A 36 -3.61 -4.33 -0.29
C HIS A 36 -4.31 -4.60 1.04
N VAL A 37 -5.12 -5.65 1.09
CA VAL A 37 -5.72 -6.15 2.34
C VAL A 37 -5.09 -7.50 2.67
N PHE A 38 -4.54 -7.61 3.88
CA PHE A 38 -3.94 -8.85 4.37
C PHE A 38 -4.86 -9.48 5.40
N ALA A 39 -5.09 -10.80 5.33
CA ALA A 39 -5.98 -11.49 6.26
C ALA A 39 -5.54 -11.38 7.74
N GLN A 40 -4.22 -11.25 7.98
CA GLN A 40 -3.65 -11.16 9.32
C GLN A 40 -2.50 -10.13 9.38
N GLY A 41 -2.42 -9.41 10.49
CA GLY A 41 -1.38 -8.44 10.79
C GLY A 41 -1.65 -7.60 12.04
N GLY A 42 -2.91 -7.53 12.48
CA GLY A 42 -3.35 -6.75 13.62
C GLY A 42 -3.18 -5.24 13.44
N HIS A 43 -3.50 -4.49 14.50
CA HIS A 43 -3.33 -3.04 14.49
C HIS A 43 -1.86 -2.62 14.64
N GLY A 44 -1.44 -1.61 13.88
CA GLY A 44 -0.15 -0.94 14.11
C GLY A 44 1.09 -1.82 13.88
N TYR A 45 1.08 -2.66 12.83
CA TYR A 45 2.22 -3.52 12.47
C TYR A 45 3.50 -2.74 12.12
N GLY A 46 3.37 -1.54 11.54
CA GLY A 46 4.50 -0.66 11.24
C GLY A 46 5.52 -1.31 10.28
N LEU A 47 6.81 -1.09 10.53
CA LEU A 47 7.92 -1.65 9.73
C LEU A 47 8.62 -2.85 10.39
N ARG A 48 8.12 -3.32 11.54
CA ARG A 48 8.76 -4.43 12.26
C ARG A 48 8.60 -5.73 11.44
N PRO A 49 9.67 -6.50 11.22
CA PRO A 49 9.55 -7.80 10.58
C PRO A 49 8.58 -8.70 11.35
N THR A 50 7.71 -9.41 10.62
CA THR A 50 6.80 -10.41 11.19
C THR A 50 6.84 -11.68 10.34
N PRO A 51 6.44 -12.84 10.87
CA PRO A 51 6.28 -14.05 10.05
C PRO A 51 5.06 -13.98 9.10
N LEU A 52 4.24 -12.94 9.20
CA LEU A 52 3.03 -12.77 8.39
C LEU A 52 3.33 -12.05 7.07
N PRO A 53 2.59 -12.34 5.98
CA PRO A 53 2.82 -11.72 4.66
C PRO A 53 2.77 -10.19 4.67
N ILE A 54 2.01 -9.58 5.59
CA ILE A 54 1.90 -8.13 5.73
C ILE A 54 3.27 -7.45 5.92
N THR A 55 4.28 -8.17 6.41
CA THR A 55 5.66 -7.66 6.53
C THR A 55 6.24 -7.12 5.21
N HIS A 56 5.68 -7.51 4.06
CA HIS A 56 6.16 -7.11 2.74
C HIS A 56 5.51 -5.81 2.22
N TRP A 57 4.56 -5.21 2.94
CA TRP A 57 3.89 -3.98 2.50
C TRP A 57 4.85 -2.83 2.13
N PRO A 58 6.01 -2.60 2.80
CA PRO A 58 6.90 -1.51 2.43
C PRO A 58 7.56 -1.75 1.07
N ARG A 59 7.84 -3.02 0.72
CA ARG A 59 8.35 -3.40 -0.59
C ARG A 59 7.31 -3.13 -1.67
N LEU A 60 6.05 -3.51 -1.43
CA LEU A 60 4.94 -3.26 -2.35
C LEU A 60 4.72 -1.75 -2.57
N ALA A 61 4.79 -0.95 -1.49
CA ALA A 61 4.71 0.50 -1.58
C ALA A 61 5.88 1.10 -2.38
N ALA A 62 7.12 0.60 -2.18
CA ALA A 62 8.28 1.04 -2.95
C ALA A 62 8.15 0.68 -4.44
N GLU A 63 7.68 -0.52 -4.76
CA GLU A 63 7.39 -0.94 -6.14
C GLU A 63 6.32 -0.04 -6.76
N TRP A 64 5.23 0.24 -6.05
CA TRP A 64 4.20 1.18 -6.51
C TRP A 64 4.76 2.60 -6.74
N LEU A 65 5.59 3.12 -5.84
CA LEU A 65 6.23 4.43 -6.03
C LEU A 65 7.13 4.46 -7.27
N GLN A 66 7.73 3.34 -7.66
CA GLN A 66 8.49 3.22 -8.90
C GLN A 66 7.57 3.23 -10.13
N THR A 67 6.41 2.55 -10.08
CA THR A 67 5.47 2.52 -11.20
C THR A 67 4.90 3.90 -11.52
N ILE A 68 4.75 4.77 -10.52
CA ILE A 68 4.31 6.16 -10.69
C ILE A 68 5.47 7.16 -10.86
N GLY A 69 6.71 6.69 -10.98
CA GLY A 69 7.89 7.52 -11.25
C GLY A 69 8.36 8.41 -10.08
N VAL A 70 7.88 8.16 -8.86
CA VAL A 70 8.34 8.88 -7.65
C VAL A 70 9.68 8.34 -7.18
N LEU A 71 9.86 7.02 -7.19
CA LEU A 71 11.15 6.37 -6.96
C LEU A 71 11.77 5.93 -8.29
N ARG A 72 13.09 6.04 -8.41
CA ARG A 72 13.81 5.47 -9.55
C ARG A 72 14.00 3.98 -9.35
N THR A 73 13.96 3.21 -10.43
CA THR A 73 14.39 1.81 -10.40
C THR A 73 15.93 1.75 -10.45
N PRO A 74 16.55 0.66 -9.96
CA PRO A 74 18.01 0.47 -10.04
C PRO A 74 18.54 0.62 -11.48
N GLN A 75 17.78 0.15 -12.47
CA GLN A 75 18.10 0.28 -13.89
C GLN A 75 18.14 1.75 -14.37
N GLN A 76 17.39 2.65 -13.72
CA GLN A 76 17.33 4.08 -14.06
C GLN A 76 18.40 4.91 -13.32
N SER A 77 19.02 4.37 -12.27
CA SER A 77 20.09 5.06 -11.53
C SER A 77 21.47 4.90 -12.16
N GLU A 78 21.72 3.84 -12.91
CA GLU A 78 23.03 3.53 -13.54
C GLU A 78 23.26 4.27 -14.86
N ALA A 79 22.23 4.89 -15.43
CA ALA A 79 22.31 5.65 -16.68
C ALA A 79 22.81 7.10 -16.49
N ARG A 80 23.60 7.38 -15.44
CA ARG A 80 24.13 8.71 -15.12
C ARG A 80 25.63 8.70 -14.84
#